data_AF-A0A975CUQ3-F1
#
_entry.id   AF-A0A975CUQ3-F1
#
_cell.length_a   1.000
_cell.length_b   1.000
_cell.length_c   1.000
_cell.angle_alpha   90.00
_cell.angle_beta   90.00
_cell.angle_gamma   90.00
#
_symmetry.space_group_name_H-M   'P 1'
#
loop_
_entity.id
_entity.type
_entity.pdbx_description
1 polymer ?
#
loop_
_entity_poly.entity_id
_entity_poly.type
_entity_poly.pdbx_seq_one_letter_code
_entity_poly.pdbx_strand_id
1 'polypeptide(L)'
;MKARFSRIIAVVLVLVTVLGLAIPAFAQTNIPKNTWAYVSQKEARCRQQPNKNSTLVKTLSKNTNVKILESTNTYHGWYKVTFTIGGTNYTGYIREDYLKKASQPQEPTELPDYQKEYGTDVFRIGNSSSYIQTIKQDLRWWAINTKYNNTYPQKTVYEAKGCFKNLDSSYYFDDALRLSVRYFQERKGLDIDGVVGNQTKKALYNATH
;
A
#
# COMPACT_ATOMS: atom_id res chain seq x y z
N MET A 1 -13.20 51.52 -73.84
CA MET A 1 -14.58 51.63 -73.29
C MET A 1 -14.85 50.42 -72.40
N LYS A 2 -15.51 50.63 -71.25
CA LYS A 2 -15.95 49.68 -70.20
C LYS A 2 -14.93 49.26 -69.12
N ALA A 3 -15.00 49.98 -67.99
CA ALA A 3 -14.66 49.53 -66.64
C ALA A 3 -15.39 48.23 -66.25
N ARG A 4 -14.91 47.47 -65.23
CA ARG A 4 -15.54 47.28 -63.89
C ARG A 4 -14.53 46.79 -62.84
N PHE A 5 -14.35 47.62 -61.82
CA PHE A 5 -13.81 47.24 -60.51
C PHE A 5 -14.75 46.26 -59.81
N SER A 6 -14.20 45.25 -59.13
CA SER A 6 -14.78 44.68 -57.91
C SER A 6 -13.69 44.11 -57.00
N ARG A 7 -13.22 45.01 -56.12
CA ARG A 7 -12.91 44.86 -54.69
C ARG A 7 -12.57 43.44 -54.15
N ILE A 8 -11.53 43.42 -53.30
CA ILE A 8 -11.11 42.38 -52.33
C ILE A 8 -9.97 41.45 -52.77
N ILE A 9 -8.77 42.01 -53.07
CA ILE A 9 -7.50 41.29 -52.88
C ILE A 9 -6.50 42.26 -52.25
N ALA A 10 -6.83 42.72 -51.05
CA ALA A 10 -5.96 43.54 -50.20
C ALA A 10 -6.34 43.25 -48.74
N VAL A 11 -6.18 41.99 -48.33
CA VAL A 11 -6.29 41.58 -46.92
C VAL A 11 -5.16 40.59 -46.66
N VAL A 12 -4.08 41.14 -46.10
CA VAL A 12 -3.22 40.51 -45.08
C VAL A 12 -2.10 39.58 -45.58
N LEU A 13 -0.97 40.22 -45.89
CA LEU A 13 0.36 39.79 -45.46
C LEU A 13 0.37 39.66 -43.92
N VAL A 14 0.65 38.46 -43.36
CA VAL A 14 1.32 38.17 -42.07
C VAL A 14 1.00 36.72 -41.60
N LEU A 15 2.03 36.01 -41.10
CA LEU A 15 2.10 34.64 -40.53
C LEU A 15 2.46 33.55 -41.54
N VAL A 16 3.73 33.34 -41.90
CA VAL A 16 4.72 32.56 -41.12
C VAL A 16 4.04 31.40 -40.38
N THR A 17 4.27 30.17 -40.84
CA THR A 17 4.94 29.08 -40.12
C THR A 17 4.49 27.75 -40.70
N VAL A 18 5.43 27.01 -41.27
CA VAL A 18 5.69 25.60 -40.95
C VAL A 18 4.49 24.91 -40.28
N LEU A 19 3.56 24.37 -41.07
CA LEU A 19 2.78 23.23 -40.61
C LEU A 19 3.74 22.04 -40.65
N GLY A 20 4.63 22.01 -39.66
CA GLY A 20 5.27 20.80 -39.24
C GLY A 20 4.14 19.80 -39.04
N LEU A 21 4.19 18.69 -39.77
CA LEU A 21 3.42 17.52 -39.39
C LEU A 21 3.75 17.32 -37.92
N ALA A 22 2.79 17.66 -37.07
CA ALA A 22 2.85 17.33 -35.67
C ALA A 22 2.91 15.81 -35.67
N ILE A 23 4.11 15.26 -35.54
CA ILE A 23 4.28 13.91 -35.06
C ILE A 23 3.51 13.97 -33.75
N PRO A 24 2.39 13.24 -33.58
CA PRO A 24 1.86 13.07 -32.25
C PRO A 24 3.03 12.45 -31.49
N ALA A 25 3.66 13.26 -30.65
CA ALA A 25 4.54 12.74 -29.63
C ALA A 25 3.60 11.90 -28.76
N PHE A 26 3.46 10.62 -29.10
CA PHE A 26 3.04 9.63 -28.15
C PHE A 26 4.08 9.74 -27.05
N ALA A 27 3.77 10.53 -26.02
CA ALA A 27 4.63 10.69 -24.88
C ALA A 27 4.87 9.28 -24.37
N GLN A 28 6.07 8.76 -24.58
CA GLN A 28 6.43 7.47 -24.04
C GLN A 28 6.41 7.67 -22.52
N THR A 29 5.33 7.23 -21.87
CA THR A 29 5.10 7.41 -20.44
C THR A 29 5.98 6.44 -19.67
N ASN A 30 7.30 6.65 -19.76
CA ASN A 30 8.28 5.93 -18.97
C ASN A 30 8.14 6.39 -17.52
N ILE A 31 7.56 5.54 -16.69
CA ILE A 31 7.50 5.75 -15.24
C ILE A 31 8.92 5.50 -14.71
N PRO A 32 9.57 6.50 -14.09
CA PRO A 32 10.95 6.36 -13.66
C PRO A 32 11.06 5.34 -12.51
N LYS A 33 12.24 4.72 -12.39
CA LYS A 33 12.53 3.80 -11.27
C LYS A 33 12.30 4.49 -9.91
N ASN A 34 11.97 3.71 -8.90
CA ASN A 34 11.68 4.15 -7.53
C ASN A 34 10.52 5.15 -7.42
N THR A 35 9.54 5.09 -8.33
CA THR A 35 8.31 5.87 -8.23
C THR A 35 7.08 4.98 -8.13
N TRP A 36 5.98 5.56 -7.67
CA TRP A 36 4.71 4.87 -7.52
C TRP A 36 3.92 4.89 -8.83
N ALA A 37 3.25 3.79 -9.10
CA ALA A 37 2.33 3.63 -10.21
C ALA A 37 1.07 2.90 -9.75
N TYR A 38 -0.01 3.01 -10.48
CA TYR A 38 -1.25 2.28 -10.22
C TYR A 38 -1.71 1.50 -11.45
N VAL A 39 -2.46 0.43 -11.21
CA VAL A 39 -3.08 -0.37 -12.27
C VAL A 39 -4.20 0.41 -12.94
N SER A 40 -4.05 0.74 -14.21
CA SER A 40 -4.98 1.61 -14.95
C SER A 40 -6.19 0.85 -15.52
N GLN A 41 -6.04 -0.45 -15.75
CA GLN A 41 -7.03 -1.33 -16.38
C GLN A 41 -7.79 -2.17 -15.35
N LYS A 42 -8.85 -2.90 -15.77
CA LYS A 42 -9.67 -3.77 -14.90
C LYS A 42 -8.83 -4.73 -14.04
N GLU A 43 -7.83 -5.35 -14.66
CA GLU A 43 -6.89 -6.25 -14.01
C GLU A 43 -5.51 -6.17 -14.70
N ALA A 44 -4.44 -6.43 -13.96
CA ALA A 44 -3.08 -6.54 -14.47
C ALA A 44 -2.40 -7.82 -13.95
N ARG A 45 -1.71 -8.53 -14.82
CA ARG A 45 -1.05 -9.80 -14.48
C ARG A 45 0.42 -9.57 -14.17
N CYS A 46 0.82 -9.79 -12.93
CA CYS A 46 2.20 -9.80 -12.49
C CYS A 46 2.83 -11.17 -12.74
N ARG A 47 3.95 -11.21 -13.45
CA ARG A 47 4.64 -12.44 -13.87
C ARG A 47 6.05 -12.53 -13.30
N GLN A 48 6.63 -13.73 -13.28
CA GLN A 48 7.99 -13.93 -12.75
C GLN A 48 9.08 -13.40 -13.69
N GLN A 49 8.82 -13.31 -15.00
CA GLN A 49 9.73 -12.78 -16.01
C GLN A 49 8.97 -11.82 -16.94
N PRO A 50 9.66 -10.89 -17.64
CA PRO A 50 9.06 -9.89 -18.52
C PRO A 50 8.61 -10.48 -19.87
N ASN A 51 7.80 -11.54 -19.84
CA ASN A 51 7.24 -12.18 -21.03
C ASN A 51 5.85 -12.77 -20.75
N LYS A 52 5.04 -12.95 -21.80
CA LYS A 52 3.64 -13.39 -21.69
C LYS A 52 3.47 -14.85 -21.26
N ASN A 53 4.51 -15.67 -21.42
CA ASN A 53 4.47 -17.11 -21.18
C ASN A 53 4.98 -17.49 -19.78
N SER A 54 5.54 -16.54 -19.04
CA SER A 54 6.07 -16.75 -17.71
C SER A 54 4.97 -17.00 -16.68
N THR A 55 5.30 -17.77 -15.65
CA THR A 55 4.47 -18.08 -14.49
C THR A 55 3.83 -16.82 -13.90
N LEU A 56 2.53 -16.91 -13.61
CA LEU A 56 1.77 -15.85 -12.98
C LEU A 56 2.11 -15.80 -11.48
N VAL A 57 2.61 -14.65 -11.02
CA VAL A 57 2.86 -14.38 -9.60
C VAL A 57 1.55 -14.00 -8.93
N LYS A 58 0.85 -12.99 -9.48
CA LYS A 58 -0.43 -12.50 -8.96
C LYS A 58 -1.20 -11.70 -10.01
N THR A 59 -2.52 -11.66 -9.88
CA THR A 59 -3.38 -10.73 -10.61
C THR A 59 -3.74 -9.55 -9.71
N LEU A 60 -3.53 -8.33 -10.19
CA LEU A 60 -3.84 -7.07 -9.52
C LEU A 60 -5.12 -6.47 -10.09
N SER A 61 -5.99 -5.93 -9.23
CA SER A 61 -7.20 -5.22 -9.65
C SER A 61 -6.90 -3.78 -10.07
N LYS A 62 -7.82 -3.15 -10.80
CA LYS A 62 -7.77 -1.72 -11.12
C LYS A 62 -7.49 -0.86 -9.88
N ASN A 63 -6.72 0.21 -10.07
CA ASN A 63 -6.27 1.18 -9.07
C ASN A 63 -5.33 0.61 -7.99
N THR A 64 -4.87 -0.65 -8.10
CA THR A 64 -3.86 -1.18 -7.18
C THR A 64 -2.54 -0.43 -7.35
N ASN A 65 -1.97 0.07 -6.25
CA ASN A 65 -0.67 0.75 -6.28
C ASN A 65 0.49 -0.24 -6.22
N VAL A 66 1.52 0.07 -6.99
CA VAL A 66 2.76 -0.70 -7.11
C VAL A 66 3.94 0.28 -7.12
N LYS A 67 5.07 -0.17 -6.59
CA LYS A 67 6.33 0.59 -6.67
C LYS A 67 7.16 0.08 -7.84
N ILE A 68 7.57 0.97 -8.72
CA ILE A 68 8.46 0.64 -9.84
C ILE A 68 9.87 0.45 -9.29
N LEU A 69 10.41 -0.76 -9.43
CA LEU A 69 11.81 -1.07 -9.12
C LEU A 69 12.70 -0.80 -10.33
N GLU A 70 12.26 -1.18 -11.52
CA GLU A 70 13.02 -1.01 -12.77
C GLU A 70 12.09 -0.54 -13.90
N SER A 71 12.58 0.37 -14.75
CA SER A 71 11.83 0.98 -15.84
C SER A 71 11.78 0.11 -17.09
N THR A 72 10.80 0.40 -17.95
CA THR A 72 10.56 -0.26 -19.25
C THR A 72 11.75 -0.25 -20.21
N ASN A 73 12.64 0.75 -20.12
CA ASN A 73 13.87 0.79 -20.92
C ASN A 73 14.80 -0.40 -20.63
N THR A 74 14.66 -1.06 -19.48
CA THR A 74 15.45 -2.24 -19.09
C THR A 74 14.86 -3.53 -19.64
N TYR A 75 13.53 -3.61 -19.77
CA TYR A 75 12.80 -4.85 -20.06
C TYR A 75 11.80 -4.72 -21.22
N HIS A 76 12.03 -3.80 -22.15
CA HIS A 76 11.26 -3.61 -23.40
C HIS A 76 9.73 -3.70 -23.21
N GLY A 77 9.15 -2.74 -22.50
CA GLY A 77 7.69 -2.63 -22.30
C GLY A 77 7.15 -3.35 -21.05
N TRP A 78 8.03 -3.79 -20.15
CA TRP A 78 7.70 -4.32 -18.84
C TRP A 78 8.35 -3.51 -17.72
N TYR A 79 7.58 -3.24 -16.67
CA TYR A 79 8.10 -2.72 -15.42
C TYR A 79 8.35 -3.87 -14.45
N LYS A 80 9.49 -3.86 -13.77
CA LYS A 80 9.67 -4.66 -12.56
C LYS A 80 9.07 -3.87 -11.41
N VAL A 81 8.15 -4.49 -10.69
CA VAL A 81 7.37 -3.84 -9.64
C VAL A 81 7.41 -4.64 -8.35
N THR A 82 7.22 -3.95 -7.24
CA THR A 82 6.91 -4.56 -5.95
C THR A 82 5.62 -4.00 -5.39
N PHE A 83 4.84 -4.85 -4.74
CA PHE A 83 3.56 -4.50 -4.14
C PHE A 83 3.22 -5.47 -3.01
N THR A 84 2.33 -5.05 -2.13
CA THR A 84 1.88 -5.84 -0.98
C THR A 84 0.40 -6.14 -1.14
N ILE A 85 0.01 -7.41 -1.09
CA ILE A 85 -1.39 -7.84 -1.01
C ILE A 85 -1.51 -8.80 0.16
N GLY A 86 -2.48 -8.57 1.06
CA GLY A 86 -2.69 -9.44 2.22
C GLY A 86 -1.42 -9.64 3.06
N GLY A 87 -0.65 -8.56 3.28
CA GLY A 87 0.59 -8.60 4.06
C GLY A 87 1.80 -9.27 3.39
N THR A 88 1.62 -9.97 2.27
CA THR A 88 2.72 -10.61 1.53
C THR A 88 3.26 -9.65 0.47
N ASN A 89 4.59 -9.45 0.48
CA ASN A 89 5.28 -8.70 -0.56
C ASN A 89 5.52 -9.57 -1.77
N TYR A 90 5.07 -9.10 -2.92
CA TYR A 90 5.32 -9.74 -4.20
C TYR A 90 6.24 -8.85 -5.03
N THR A 91 7.09 -9.50 -5.81
CA THR A 91 7.91 -8.84 -6.82
C THR A 91 7.73 -9.59 -8.13
N GLY A 92 7.62 -8.83 -9.22
CA GLY A 92 7.51 -9.41 -10.54
C GLY A 92 7.39 -8.35 -11.62
N TYR A 93 6.91 -8.75 -12.77
CA TYR A 93 6.89 -7.94 -13.98
C TYR A 93 5.46 -7.70 -14.45
N ILE A 94 5.13 -6.44 -14.71
CA ILE A 94 3.84 -6.00 -15.25
C ILE A 94 4.08 -5.20 -16.52
N ARG A 95 3.23 -5.40 -17.52
CA ARG A 95 3.33 -4.73 -18.82
C ARG A 95 2.95 -3.25 -18.69
N GLU A 96 3.64 -2.40 -19.41
CA GLU A 96 3.57 -0.94 -19.24
C GLU A 96 2.19 -0.32 -19.49
N ASP A 97 1.42 -0.89 -20.42
CA ASP A 97 0.07 -0.48 -20.80
C ASP A 97 -0.94 -0.61 -19.65
N TYR A 98 -0.60 -1.41 -18.62
CA TYR A 98 -1.43 -1.61 -17.44
C TYR A 98 -1.10 -0.66 -16.29
N LEU A 99 -0.03 0.16 -16.39
CA LEU A 99 0.44 1.00 -15.30
C LEU A 99 0.45 2.48 -15.69
N LYS A 100 -0.01 3.34 -14.78
CA LYS A 100 0.08 4.80 -14.91
C LYS A 100 0.80 5.39 -13.70
N LYS A 101 1.58 6.46 -13.92
CA LYS A 101 2.32 7.16 -12.86
C LYS A 101 1.33 7.68 -11.82
N ALA A 102 1.56 7.36 -10.56
CA ALA A 102 0.79 7.90 -9.45
C ALA A 102 1.46 9.17 -8.93
N SER A 103 0.66 10.17 -8.54
CA SER A 103 1.16 11.39 -7.87
C SER A 103 1.66 11.07 -6.46
N GLN A 104 1.03 10.12 -5.77
CA GLN A 104 1.35 9.52 -4.47
C GLN A 104 0.61 8.18 -4.27
N PRO A 105 0.99 7.32 -3.30
CA PRO A 105 0.28 6.06 -3.03
C PRO A 105 -1.17 6.34 -2.67
N GLN A 106 -2.12 5.70 -3.35
CA GLN A 106 -3.52 5.68 -2.93
C GLN A 106 -3.78 4.34 -2.21
N GLU A 107 -3.94 4.38 -0.89
CA GLU A 107 -4.31 3.20 -0.12
C GLU A 107 -5.57 2.53 -0.72
N PRO A 108 -5.71 1.19 -0.62
CA PRO A 108 -6.87 0.48 -1.16
C PRO A 108 -8.18 1.17 -0.75
N THR A 109 -9.09 1.39 -1.71
CA THR A 109 -10.42 2.01 -1.47
C THR A 109 -11.30 1.18 -0.53
N GLU A 110 -10.91 -0.06 -0.28
CA GLU A 110 -11.50 -0.93 0.71
C GLU A 110 -10.63 -0.95 1.98
N LEU A 111 -11.27 -0.81 3.14
CA LEU A 111 -10.57 -0.84 4.43
C LEU A 111 -9.75 -2.14 4.53
N PRO A 112 -8.43 -2.07 4.80
CA PRO A 112 -7.61 -3.25 5.05
C PRO A 112 -8.24 -4.19 6.07
N ASP A 113 -8.11 -5.51 5.89
CA ASP A 113 -8.80 -6.49 6.73
C ASP A 113 -8.46 -6.33 8.23
N TYR A 114 -7.21 -5.96 8.56
CA TYR A 114 -6.83 -5.66 9.94
C TYR A 114 -7.55 -4.43 10.54
N GLN A 115 -7.96 -3.46 9.72
CA GLN A 115 -8.76 -2.33 10.16
C GLN A 115 -10.25 -2.64 10.18
N LYS A 116 -10.74 -3.61 9.39
CA LYS A 116 -12.09 -4.15 9.57
C LYS A 116 -12.19 -4.88 10.93
N GLU A 117 -11.15 -5.65 11.26
CA GLU A 117 -11.08 -6.47 12.47
C GLU A 117 -10.84 -5.64 13.74
N TYR A 118 -9.91 -4.67 13.69
CA TYR A 118 -9.51 -3.90 14.87
C TYR A 118 -9.89 -2.41 14.80
N GLY A 119 -10.70 -1.99 13.83
CA GLY A 119 -11.11 -0.60 13.63
C GLY A 119 -10.00 0.32 13.11
N THR A 120 -10.34 1.60 12.91
CA THR A 120 -9.40 2.65 12.42
C THR A 120 -8.76 3.47 13.53
N ASP A 121 -9.32 3.44 14.74
CA ASP A 121 -8.88 4.30 15.85
C ASP A 121 -7.52 3.89 16.42
N VAL A 122 -6.81 4.83 17.03
CA VAL A 122 -5.56 4.54 17.76
C VAL A 122 -5.89 4.31 19.22
N PHE A 123 -5.64 3.09 19.73
CA PHE A 123 -5.96 2.75 21.12
C PHE A 123 -4.74 2.88 22.04
N ARG A 124 -4.97 3.51 23.19
CA ARG A 124 -4.03 3.71 24.30
C ARG A 124 -4.77 3.68 25.63
N ILE A 125 -4.05 3.76 26.75
CA ILE A 125 -4.64 3.75 28.10
C ILE A 125 -5.81 4.74 28.22
N GLY A 126 -6.89 4.26 28.84
CA GLY A 126 -8.11 5.03 29.08
C GLY A 126 -9.13 4.98 27.93
N ASN A 127 -8.79 4.40 26.78
CA ASN A 127 -9.78 4.14 25.73
C ASN A 127 -10.64 2.92 26.05
N SER A 128 -11.87 2.92 25.55
CA SER A 128 -12.74 1.76 25.56
C SER A 128 -13.39 1.53 24.19
N SER A 129 -13.46 0.26 23.76
CA SER A 129 -13.99 -0.11 22.44
C SER A 129 -14.24 -1.63 22.38
N SER A 130 -15.20 -2.07 21.57
CA SER A 130 -15.35 -3.48 21.20
C SER A 130 -14.09 -4.03 20.53
N TYR A 131 -13.41 -3.22 19.72
CA TYR A 131 -12.15 -3.60 19.07
C TYR A 131 -11.03 -3.91 20.06
N ILE A 132 -11.02 -3.26 21.24
CA ILE A 132 -10.06 -3.57 22.29
C ILE A 132 -10.25 -5.00 22.80
N GLN A 133 -11.49 -5.48 22.87
CA GLN A 133 -11.78 -6.85 23.26
C GLN A 133 -11.24 -7.85 22.22
N THR A 134 -11.43 -7.58 20.92
CA THR A 134 -10.85 -8.38 19.84
C THR A 134 -9.32 -8.38 19.90
N ILE A 135 -8.69 -7.21 20.07
CA ILE A 135 -7.24 -7.08 20.22
C ILE A 135 -6.74 -7.90 21.42
N LYS A 136 -7.44 -7.89 22.56
CA LYS A 136 -7.09 -8.69 23.74
C LYS A 136 -7.14 -10.19 23.43
N GLN A 137 -8.19 -10.65 22.76
CA GLN A 137 -8.36 -12.05 22.37
C GLN A 137 -7.24 -12.51 21.45
N ASP A 138 -6.91 -11.72 20.44
CA ASP A 138 -5.88 -12.03 19.45
C ASP A 138 -4.48 -12.00 20.04
N LEU A 139 -4.18 -11.03 20.90
CA LEU A 139 -2.91 -11.00 21.64
C LEU A 139 -2.77 -12.22 22.54
N ARG A 140 -3.85 -12.65 23.19
CA ARG A 140 -3.87 -13.87 23.99
C ARG A 140 -3.65 -15.11 23.13
N TRP A 141 -4.34 -15.23 21.99
CA TRP A 141 -4.19 -16.33 21.05
C TRP A 141 -2.76 -16.42 20.50
N TRP A 142 -2.22 -15.28 20.06
CA TRP A 142 -0.84 -15.16 19.60
C TRP A 142 0.16 -15.63 20.68
N ALA A 143 0.00 -15.17 21.92
CA ALA A 143 0.89 -15.54 23.02
C ALA A 143 0.83 -17.04 23.37
N ILE A 144 -0.36 -17.66 23.30
CA ILE A 144 -0.54 -19.10 23.54
C ILE A 144 0.19 -19.92 22.47
N ASN A 145 -0.07 -19.63 21.19
CA ASN A 145 0.45 -20.43 20.08
C ASN A 145 1.95 -20.27 19.85
N THR A 146 2.53 -19.16 20.30
CA THR A 146 3.96 -18.91 20.23
C THR A 146 4.73 -19.44 21.45
N LYS A 147 4.04 -20.13 22.38
CA LYS A 147 4.58 -20.65 23.64
C LYS A 147 5.12 -19.56 24.60
N TYR A 148 4.69 -18.31 24.44
CA TYR A 148 5.09 -17.20 25.33
C TYR A 148 4.19 -17.07 26.57
N ASN A 149 3.31 -18.04 26.82
CA ASN A 149 2.42 -18.11 27.98
C ASN A 149 3.09 -18.09 29.35
N ASN A 150 4.41 -18.35 29.46
CA ASN A 150 5.06 -18.60 30.75
C ASN A 150 6.37 -17.84 31.03
N THR A 151 6.87 -16.98 30.14
CA THR A 151 8.14 -16.27 30.42
C THR A 151 8.24 -14.92 29.73
N TYR A 152 7.97 -13.88 30.50
CA TYR A 152 8.63 -12.58 30.28
C TYR A 152 10.10 -12.77 30.71
N PRO A 153 11.11 -12.54 29.87
CA PRO A 153 12.46 -12.34 30.38
C PRO A 153 12.42 -11.10 31.29
N GLN A 154 12.64 -11.34 32.58
CA GLN A 154 12.56 -10.43 33.72
C GLN A 154 13.53 -9.22 33.68
N LYS A 155 13.98 -8.75 32.51
CA LYS A 155 15.13 -7.83 32.44
C LYS A 155 14.87 -6.39 32.02
N THR A 156 13.65 -6.00 31.67
CA THR A 156 13.30 -4.57 31.59
C THR A 156 11.90 -4.32 32.12
N VAL A 157 11.85 -3.70 33.31
CA VAL A 157 10.69 -3.17 34.04
C VAL A 157 9.85 -4.21 34.82
N TYR A 158 9.72 -3.95 36.13
CA TYR A 158 9.53 -4.90 37.22
C TYR A 158 8.10 -5.47 37.45
N GLU A 159 7.15 -5.42 36.50
CA GLU A 159 5.72 -5.66 36.86
C GLU A 159 4.92 -6.66 35.98
N ALA A 160 5.49 -7.20 34.90
CA ALA A 160 4.73 -8.01 33.94
C ALA A 160 4.61 -9.52 34.27
N LYS A 161 4.18 -9.89 35.49
CA LYS A 161 3.75 -11.28 35.75
C LYS A 161 2.33 -11.50 35.20
N GLY A 162 2.23 -12.05 33.98
CA GLY A 162 0.97 -12.56 33.42
C GLY A 162 0.14 -11.57 32.63
N CYS A 163 0.75 -10.58 31.96
CA CYS A 163 0.01 -9.54 31.22
C CYS A 163 -1.01 -10.12 30.22
N PHE A 164 -0.70 -11.21 29.50
CA PHE A 164 -1.66 -11.90 28.61
C PHE A 164 -2.69 -12.79 29.33
N LYS A 165 -2.38 -13.23 30.56
CA LYS A 165 -3.30 -14.02 31.42
C LYS A 165 -4.33 -13.13 32.11
N ASN A 166 -3.94 -11.89 32.41
CA ASN A 166 -4.75 -10.90 33.11
C ASN A 166 -5.46 -9.94 32.14
N LEU A 167 -5.45 -10.22 30.82
CA LEU A 167 -6.35 -9.55 29.89
C LEU A 167 -7.78 -10.00 30.21
N ASP A 168 -8.49 -9.13 30.92
CA ASP A 168 -9.89 -9.35 31.24
C ASP A 168 -10.77 -9.27 29.99
N SER A 169 -12.06 -9.59 30.13
CA SER A 169 -13.04 -9.44 29.06
C SER A 169 -13.54 -8.00 28.90
N SER A 170 -12.93 -7.02 29.58
CA SER A 170 -13.38 -5.65 29.55
C SER A 170 -13.03 -4.98 28.23
N TYR A 171 -13.80 -3.96 27.89
CA TYR A 171 -13.59 -3.14 26.70
C TYR A 171 -12.50 -2.09 26.90
N TYR A 172 -11.90 -2.00 28.09
CA TYR A 172 -10.96 -0.95 28.45
C TYR A 172 -9.52 -1.30 28.09
N PHE A 173 -8.80 -0.31 27.61
CA PHE A 173 -7.35 -0.36 27.44
C PHE A 173 -6.68 0.00 28.76
N ASP A 174 -6.34 -1.03 29.52
CA ASP A 174 -5.70 -0.95 30.83
C ASP A 174 -4.17 -1.11 30.75
N ASP A 175 -3.50 -1.05 31.90
CA ASP A 175 -2.05 -1.26 31.97
C ASP A 175 -1.62 -2.67 31.55
N ALA A 176 -2.43 -3.69 31.84
CA ALA A 176 -2.15 -5.07 31.45
C ALA A 176 -2.11 -5.21 29.92
N LEU A 177 -3.07 -4.60 29.22
CA LEU A 177 -3.08 -4.53 27.77
C LEU A 177 -1.93 -3.70 27.22
N ARG A 178 -1.64 -2.53 27.80
CA ARG A 178 -0.49 -1.72 27.38
C ARG A 178 0.81 -2.52 27.44
N LEU A 179 1.05 -3.25 28.53
CA LEU A 179 2.25 -4.09 28.70
C LEU A 179 2.29 -5.26 27.70
N SER A 180 1.12 -5.86 27.42
CA SER A 180 0.99 -6.92 26.42
C SER A 180 1.30 -6.41 25.00
N VAL A 181 0.83 -5.20 24.67
CA VAL A 181 1.11 -4.54 23.39
C VAL A 181 2.59 -4.21 23.26
N ARG A 182 3.22 -3.64 24.29
CA ARG A 182 4.68 -3.37 24.29
C ARG A 182 5.48 -4.64 24.03
N TYR A 183 5.13 -5.74 24.70
CA TYR A 183 5.78 -7.02 24.45
C TYR A 183 5.62 -7.46 23.00
N PHE A 184 4.38 -7.43 22.48
CA PHE A 184 4.11 -7.80 21.10
C PHE A 184 4.93 -6.95 20.11
N GLN A 185 4.99 -5.64 20.33
CA GLN A 185 5.76 -4.70 19.52
C GLN A 185 7.25 -5.04 19.51
N GLU A 186 7.86 -5.25 20.67
CA GLU A 186 9.26 -5.67 20.79
C GLU A 186 9.52 -6.95 19.97
N ARG A 187 8.64 -7.95 20.10
CA ARG A 187 8.78 -9.24 19.39
C ARG A 187 8.58 -9.14 17.89
N LYS A 188 7.86 -8.13 17.41
CA LYS A 188 7.64 -7.85 15.99
C LYS A 188 8.60 -6.80 15.42
N GLY A 189 9.53 -6.27 16.23
CA GLY A 189 10.47 -5.23 15.81
C GLY A 189 9.78 -3.90 15.48
N LEU A 190 8.72 -3.57 16.22
CA LEU A 190 7.97 -2.31 16.11
C LEU A 190 8.43 -1.33 17.20
N ASP A 191 8.00 -0.07 17.06
CA ASP A 191 8.16 0.93 18.12
C ASP A 191 7.45 0.47 19.40
N ILE A 192 8.18 0.41 20.51
CA ILE A 192 7.69 -0.13 21.80
C ILE A 192 7.01 0.99 22.60
N ASP A 193 5.91 1.52 22.07
CA ASP A 193 5.15 2.63 22.65
C ASP A 193 3.95 2.16 23.50
N GLY A 194 3.51 0.91 23.36
CA GLY A 194 2.33 0.37 24.03
C GLY A 194 1.00 0.87 23.46
N VAL A 195 1.02 1.40 22.24
CA VAL A 195 -0.12 1.96 21.53
C VAL A 195 -0.52 1.03 20.37
N VAL A 196 -1.82 0.83 20.20
CA VAL A 196 -2.35 0.02 19.08
C VAL A 196 -2.75 0.92 17.93
N GLY A 197 -1.73 1.35 17.17
CA GLY A 197 -1.89 2.03 15.89
C GLY A 197 -1.91 1.07 14.69
N ASN A 198 -1.96 1.59 13.47
CA ASN A 198 -2.08 0.79 12.24
C ASN A 198 -0.96 -0.25 12.07
N GLN A 199 0.28 0.08 12.46
CA GLN A 199 1.41 -0.86 12.38
C GLN A 199 1.22 -2.03 13.36
N THR A 200 0.86 -1.75 14.61
CA THR A 200 0.57 -2.77 15.62
C THR A 200 -0.60 -3.66 15.20
N LYS A 201 -1.71 -3.06 14.74
CA LYS A 201 -2.90 -3.77 14.24
C LYS A 201 -2.55 -4.70 13.09
N LYS A 202 -1.85 -4.19 12.08
CA LYS A 202 -1.42 -4.98 10.93
C LYS A 202 -0.52 -6.15 11.34
N ALA A 203 0.44 -5.90 12.23
CA ALA A 203 1.33 -6.95 12.71
C ALA A 203 0.59 -8.02 13.51
N LEU A 204 -0.41 -7.62 14.32
CA LEU A 204 -1.25 -8.53 15.10
C LEU A 204 -2.10 -9.40 14.17
N TYR A 205 -2.77 -8.79 13.21
CA TYR A 205 -3.59 -9.49 12.21
C TYR A 205 -2.78 -10.57 11.49
N ASN A 206 -1.62 -10.20 10.94
CA ASN A 206 -0.72 -11.13 10.25
C ASN A 206 -0.15 -12.24 11.16
N ALA A 207 -0.29 -12.11 12.47
CA ALA A 207 0.18 -13.09 13.44
C ALA A 207 -0.94 -14.01 13.94
N THR A 208 -2.20 -13.67 13.70
CA THR A 208 -3.38 -14.38 14.21
C THR A 208 -4.33 -14.89 13.12
N HIS A 209 -4.21 -14.38 11.89
CA HIS A 209 -5.01 -14.73 10.71
C HIS A 209 -4.10 -15.17 9.55
#